data_AF-A0A1V3WYZ2-F1
#
_entry.id   AF-A0A1V3WYZ2-F1
#
_cell.length_a   1.000
_cell.length_b   1.000
_cell.length_c   1.000
_cell.angle_alpha   90.00
_cell.angle_beta   90.00
_cell.angle_gamma   90.00
#
_symmetry.space_group_name_H-M   'P 1'
#
loop_
_entity.id
_entity.type
_entity.pdbx_description
1 polymer ?
#
loop_
_entity_poly.entity_id
_entity_poly.type
_entity_poly.pdbx_seq_one_letter_code
_entity_poly.pdbx_strand_id
1 'polypeptide(L)'
;MPRRIPSLAFLLRPGWIALALVVIAFTYLCFTVLAPWQLGKNTKTSRENRQIDYSLHTPPVPLQTLLPQQDSSAPGAQWRRVTATGHYLPDAQVLARLRVVDGEQAFEVLAPFAVDDGPTVLVDRGYVRPEPGSHVPPIPARRSRP
;
A
#
# COMPACT_ATOMS: atom_id res chain seq x y z
N MET A 1 35.10 -4.86 52.01
CA MET A 1 35.62 -5.74 50.93
C MET A 1 35.67 -4.94 49.63
N PRO A 2 36.83 -4.76 48.97
CA PRO A 2 36.90 -4.01 47.72
C PRO A 2 36.37 -4.85 46.55
N ARG A 3 35.37 -4.32 45.83
CA ARG A 3 34.86 -4.89 44.56
C ARG A 3 35.97 -4.76 43.50
N ARG A 4 36.58 -5.87 43.09
CA ARG A 4 37.44 -5.91 41.89
C ARG A 4 36.58 -5.66 40.66
N ILE A 5 36.75 -4.51 40.03
CA ILE A 5 36.20 -4.25 38.70
C ILE A 5 37.02 -5.12 37.73
N PRO A 6 36.40 -6.03 36.94
CA PRO A 6 37.14 -6.83 35.99
C PRO A 6 37.79 -5.90 34.95
N SER A 7 39.11 -6.03 34.79
CA SER A 7 39.85 -5.28 33.78
C SER A 7 39.39 -5.66 32.38
N LEU A 8 39.01 -4.67 31.56
CA LEU A 8 38.59 -4.81 30.15
C LEU A 8 39.61 -5.58 29.28
N ALA A 9 40.84 -5.76 29.76
CA ALA A 9 41.90 -6.55 29.12
C ALA A 9 41.54 -8.02 28.84
N PHE A 10 40.53 -8.59 29.53
CA PHE A 10 40.03 -9.94 29.20
C PHE A 10 39.41 -10.02 27.79
N LEU A 11 38.87 -8.90 27.29
CA LEU A 11 38.31 -8.77 25.95
C LEU A 11 39.38 -8.78 24.83
N LEU A 12 40.66 -8.53 25.17
CA LEU A 12 41.78 -8.59 24.22
C LEU A 12 42.41 -9.99 24.11
N ARG A 13 41.82 -11.01 24.75
CA ARG A 13 42.21 -12.40 24.49
C ARG A 13 41.76 -12.81 23.08
N PRO A 14 42.55 -13.60 22.32
CA PRO A 14 42.27 -13.91 20.92
C PRO A 14 40.89 -14.55 20.69
N GLY A 15 40.38 -15.32 21.67
CA GLY A 15 39.02 -15.87 21.62
C GLY A 15 37.91 -14.81 21.71
N TRP A 16 38.10 -13.75 22.50
CA TRP A 16 37.15 -12.64 22.60
C TRP A 16 37.18 -11.73 21.38
N ILE A 17 38.35 -11.55 20.77
CA ILE A 17 38.49 -10.84 19.49
C ILE A 17 37.77 -11.60 18.37
N ALA A 18 37.95 -12.92 18.30
CA ALA A 18 37.24 -13.76 17.34
C ALA A 18 35.71 -13.70 17.54
N LEU A 19 35.25 -13.77 18.79
CA LEU A 19 33.84 -13.62 19.12
C LEU A 19 33.30 -12.23 18.72
N ALA A 20 34.03 -11.16 19.02
CA ALA A 20 33.65 -9.80 18.65
C ALA A 20 33.56 -9.65 17.12
N LEU A 21 34.50 -10.21 16.36
CA LEU A 21 34.45 -10.22 14.91
C LEU A 21 33.24 -10.98 14.37
N VAL A 22 32.91 -12.15 14.95
CA VAL A 22 31.72 -12.92 14.58
C VAL A 22 30.44 -12.12 14.87
N VAL A 23 30.35 -11.49 16.03
CA VAL A 23 29.19 -10.65 16.39
C VAL A 23 29.06 -9.47 15.42
N ILE A 24 30.15 -8.76 15.13
CA ILE A 24 30.13 -7.63 14.18
C ILE A 24 29.73 -8.10 12.78
N ALA A 25 30.29 -9.21 12.29
CA ALA A 25 29.95 -9.77 10.99
C ALA A 25 28.48 -10.22 10.93
N PHE A 26 27.98 -10.86 11.98
CA PHE A 26 26.59 -11.27 12.09
C PHE A 26 25.64 -10.06 12.15
N THR A 27 25.96 -9.06 12.96
CA THR A 27 25.21 -7.80 13.02
C THR A 27 25.18 -7.13 11.66
N TYR A 28 26.33 -7.01 10.98
CA TYR A 28 26.42 -6.46 9.63
C TYR A 28 25.51 -7.23 8.66
N LEU A 29 25.59 -8.57 8.65
CA LEU A 29 24.76 -9.41 7.79
C LEU A 29 23.27 -9.25 8.08
N CYS A 30 22.88 -9.15 9.35
CA CYS A 30 21.50 -8.86 9.75
C CYS A 30 21.04 -7.50 9.21
N PHE A 31 21.87 -6.45 9.32
CA PHE A 31 21.52 -5.13 8.81
C PHE A 31 21.54 -5.05 7.28
N THR A 32 22.39 -5.81 6.57
CA THR A 32 22.46 -5.77 5.10
C THR A 32 21.55 -6.76 4.40
N VAL A 33 21.14 -7.85 5.04
CA VAL A 33 20.30 -8.89 4.44
C VAL A 33 18.90 -8.89 5.05
N LEU A 34 18.78 -8.93 6.38
CA LEU A 34 17.47 -9.00 7.04
C LEU A 34 16.76 -7.64 7.05
N ALA A 35 17.47 -6.52 7.23
CA ALA A 35 16.81 -5.20 7.17
C ALA A 35 16.22 -4.91 5.78
N PRO A 36 16.93 -5.15 4.66
CA PRO A 36 16.35 -4.99 3.32
C PRO A 36 15.36 -6.08 2.95
N TRP A 37 15.33 -7.23 3.62
CA TRP A 37 14.29 -8.23 3.42
C TRP A 37 13.01 -7.90 4.20
N GLN A 38 13.12 -7.38 5.44
CA GLN A 38 11.98 -6.87 6.22
C GLN A 38 11.38 -5.64 5.55
N LEU A 39 12.24 -4.69 5.15
CA LEU A 39 11.84 -3.56 4.35
C LEU A 39 11.34 -4.07 3.00
N GLY A 40 12.08 -4.90 2.27
CA GLY A 40 11.72 -5.52 0.99
C GLY A 40 10.34 -6.19 0.94
N LYS A 41 9.99 -6.96 1.98
CA LYS A 41 8.66 -7.57 2.12
C LYS A 41 7.55 -6.53 2.30
N ASN A 42 7.83 -5.42 2.97
CA ASN A 42 6.91 -4.29 3.13
C ASN A 42 7.06 -3.20 2.05
N THR A 43 8.15 -3.18 1.29
CA THR A 43 8.49 -2.16 0.29
C THR A 43 8.16 -2.63 -1.11
N LYS A 44 7.13 -3.46 -1.25
CA LYS A 44 6.19 -3.22 -2.36
C LYS A 44 5.45 -1.89 -2.21
N THR A 45 5.49 -1.25 -1.03
CA THR A 45 4.85 0.04 -0.69
C THR A 45 5.84 1.21 -0.54
N SER A 46 7.00 1.21 -1.21
CA SER A 46 7.92 2.39 -1.17
C SER A 46 8.51 2.78 -2.51
N ARG A 47 7.72 2.62 -3.58
CA ARG A 47 7.80 3.48 -4.77
C ARG A 47 6.76 4.62 -4.72
N GLU A 48 6.28 4.97 -3.53
CA GLU A 48 5.15 5.90 -3.35
C GLU A 48 5.55 7.33 -2.95
N ASN A 49 6.67 7.51 -2.24
CA ASN A 49 7.03 8.85 -1.73
C ASN A 49 7.59 9.84 -2.77
N ARG A 50 7.83 9.43 -4.02
CA ARG A 50 8.18 10.37 -5.10
C ARG A 50 6.99 10.74 -6.00
N GLN A 51 5.87 10.02 -5.91
CA GLN A 51 4.70 10.28 -6.74
C GLN A 51 3.73 11.28 -6.10
N ILE A 52 3.76 11.41 -4.76
CA ILE A 52 2.88 12.32 -4.02
C ILE A 52 3.19 13.79 -4.37
N ASP A 53 4.46 14.22 -4.39
CA ASP A 53 4.79 15.61 -4.73
C ASP A 53 4.56 15.96 -6.21
N TYR A 54 4.79 15.01 -7.13
CA TYR A 54 4.64 15.25 -8.58
C TYR A 54 3.16 15.22 -9.02
N SER A 55 2.33 14.36 -8.42
CA SER A 55 0.89 14.30 -8.71
C SER A 55 0.11 15.46 -8.11
N LEU A 56 0.61 16.12 -7.06
CA LEU A 56 -0.04 17.30 -6.50
C LEU A 56 0.05 18.53 -7.41
N HIS A 57 1.10 18.64 -8.24
CA HIS A 57 1.37 19.82 -9.07
C HIS A 57 1.09 19.64 -10.57
N THR A 58 0.85 18.42 -11.04
CA THR A 58 0.61 18.17 -12.47
C THR A 58 -0.90 18.20 -12.76
N PRO A 59 -1.37 18.99 -13.75
CA PRO A 59 -2.79 19.05 -14.10
C PRO A 59 -3.34 17.66 -14.44
N PRO A 60 -4.60 17.35 -14.08
CA PRO A 60 -5.21 16.07 -14.38
C PRO A 60 -5.29 15.85 -15.89
N VAL A 61 -5.05 14.61 -16.32
CA VAL A 61 -5.17 14.21 -17.74
C VAL A 61 -6.43 13.36 -17.96
N PRO A 62 -6.98 13.33 -19.17
CA PRO A 62 -8.07 12.41 -19.50
C PRO A 62 -7.70 10.96 -19.18
N LEU A 63 -8.63 10.21 -18.60
CA LEU A 63 -8.39 8.81 -18.23
C LEU A 63 -7.97 7.96 -19.45
N GLN A 64 -8.56 8.24 -20.61
CA GLN A 64 -8.28 7.55 -21.86
C GLN A 64 -6.82 7.69 -22.31
N THR A 65 -6.11 8.74 -21.87
CA THR A 65 -4.69 8.92 -22.17
C THR A 65 -3.82 7.84 -21.50
N LEU A 66 -4.24 7.34 -20.33
CA LEU A 66 -3.53 6.31 -19.58
C LEU A 66 -4.14 4.92 -19.76
N LEU A 67 -5.45 4.86 -19.97
CA LEU A 67 -6.22 3.64 -20.15
C LEU A 67 -7.08 3.75 -21.43
N PRO A 68 -6.47 3.59 -22.62
CA PRO A 68 -7.18 3.75 -23.89
C PRO A 68 -8.13 2.59 -24.22
N GLN A 69 -7.89 1.38 -23.70
CA GLN A 69 -8.76 0.20 -23.88
C GLN A 69 -9.00 -0.53 -22.55
N GLN A 70 -9.97 -1.45 -22.53
CA GLN A 70 -10.32 -2.22 -21.32
C GLN A 70 -9.15 -3.04 -20.76
N ASP A 71 -8.27 -3.54 -21.63
CA ASP A 71 -7.09 -4.34 -21.25
C ASP A 71 -5.84 -3.50 -20.97
N SER A 72 -5.98 -2.17 -21.00
CA SER A 72 -4.87 -1.27 -20.69
C SER A 72 -4.52 -1.31 -19.21
N SER A 73 -3.23 -1.20 -18.89
CA SER A 73 -2.77 -0.99 -17.52
C SER A 73 -1.70 0.09 -17.48
N ALA A 74 -1.71 0.90 -16.42
CA ALA A 74 -0.77 2.00 -16.25
C ALA A 74 0.07 1.82 -14.96
N PRO A 75 0.94 0.79 -14.89
CA PRO A 75 1.71 0.48 -13.68
C PRO A 75 2.67 1.59 -13.24
N GLY A 76 3.10 2.47 -14.16
CA GLY A 76 3.92 3.65 -13.86
C GLY A 76 3.13 4.90 -13.44
N ALA A 77 1.80 4.88 -13.54
CA ALA A 77 0.93 6.03 -13.28
C ALA A 77 0.08 5.86 -12.01
N GLN A 78 0.52 5.03 -11.07
CA GLN A 78 -0.11 4.90 -9.76
C GLN A 78 -0.19 6.28 -9.09
N TRP A 79 -1.32 6.63 -8.44
CA TRP A 79 -1.51 7.96 -7.84
C TRP A 79 -1.57 9.16 -8.81
N ARG A 80 -1.68 8.94 -10.13
CA ARG A 80 -1.86 10.03 -11.10
C ARG A 80 -3.29 10.55 -11.08
N ARG A 81 -3.45 11.88 -10.96
CA ARG A 81 -4.77 12.54 -11.09
C ARG A 81 -5.27 12.47 -12.53
N VAL A 82 -6.50 12.00 -12.70
CA VAL A 82 -7.17 11.82 -13.99
C VAL A 82 -8.58 12.39 -13.95
N THR A 83 -9.09 12.76 -15.12
CA THR A 83 -10.49 13.16 -15.32
C THR A 83 -11.16 12.21 -16.28
N ALA A 84 -12.38 11.79 -15.96
CA ALA A 84 -13.21 10.92 -16.80
C ALA A 84 -14.64 11.46 -16.82
N THR A 85 -15.28 11.37 -17.98
CA THR A 85 -16.69 11.71 -18.18
C THR A 85 -17.42 10.43 -18.58
N GLY A 86 -18.65 10.26 -18.10
CA GLY A 86 -19.45 9.08 -18.32
C GLY A 86 -20.44 8.86 -17.19
N HIS A 87 -20.84 7.62 -16.98
CA HIS A 87 -21.92 7.27 -16.07
C HIS A 87 -21.59 6.05 -15.19
N TYR A 88 -22.14 6.05 -13.98
CA TYR A 88 -22.04 4.91 -13.08
C TYR A 88 -23.03 3.83 -13.49
N LEU A 89 -22.64 2.56 -13.30
CA LEU A 89 -23.51 1.40 -13.46
C LEU A 89 -23.93 0.91 -12.07
N PRO A 90 -25.02 1.45 -11.49
CA PRO A 90 -25.41 1.15 -10.11
C PRO A 90 -25.79 -0.32 -9.89
N ASP A 91 -26.33 -0.97 -10.93
CA ASP A 91 -26.78 -2.37 -10.86
C ASP A 91 -25.63 -3.38 -10.76
N ALA A 92 -24.40 -2.95 -11.04
CA ALA A 92 -23.20 -3.77 -11.02
C ALA A 92 -22.24 -3.42 -9.88
N GLN A 93 -22.71 -2.76 -8.82
CA GLN A 93 -21.89 -2.43 -7.66
C GLN A 93 -21.36 -3.70 -6.97
N VAL A 94 -20.05 -3.74 -6.70
CA VAL A 94 -19.38 -4.89 -6.06
C VAL A 94 -18.83 -4.47 -4.71
N LEU A 95 -18.88 -5.39 -3.75
CA LEU A 95 -18.34 -5.20 -2.41
C LEU A 95 -17.15 -6.13 -2.20
N ALA A 96 -15.98 -5.52 -2.02
CA ALA A 96 -14.81 -6.28 -1.60
C ALA A 96 -14.92 -6.56 -0.09
N ARG A 97 -15.19 -7.83 0.21
CA ARG A 97 -15.26 -8.35 1.59
C ARG A 97 -13.85 -8.59 2.14
N LEU A 98 -13.76 -8.82 3.46
CA LEU A 98 -12.51 -9.13 4.16
C LEU A 98 -11.49 -7.96 4.12
N ARG A 99 -11.97 -6.71 4.15
CA ARG A 99 -11.12 -5.55 4.38
C ARG A 99 -11.01 -5.28 5.87
N VAL A 100 -9.86 -4.78 6.29
CA VAL A 100 -9.62 -4.35 7.68
C VAL A 100 -9.24 -2.88 7.61
N VAL A 101 -10.05 -2.02 8.24
CA VAL A 101 -9.80 -0.58 8.34
C VAL A 101 -9.80 -0.21 9.82
N ASP A 102 -8.70 0.40 10.28
CA ASP A 102 -8.45 0.73 11.70
C ASP A 102 -8.60 -0.46 12.66
N GLY A 103 -8.28 -1.68 12.20
CA GLY A 103 -8.36 -2.90 13.00
C GLY A 103 -9.75 -3.55 13.07
N GLU A 104 -10.76 -2.96 12.43
CA GLU A 104 -12.11 -3.51 12.36
C GLU A 104 -12.43 -4.04 10.95
N GLN A 105 -13.35 -5.01 10.87
CA GLN A 105 -13.84 -5.51 9.59
C GLN A 105 -14.55 -4.41 8.81
N ALA A 106 -14.33 -4.36 7.50
CA ALA A 106 -14.95 -3.41 6.60
C ALA A 106 -15.28 -4.06 5.25
N PHE A 107 -16.22 -3.45 4.55
CA PHE A 107 -16.49 -3.71 3.14
C PHE A 107 -16.05 -2.51 2.33
N GLU A 108 -15.23 -2.72 1.30
CA GLU A 108 -14.86 -1.67 0.36
C GLU A 108 -15.85 -1.65 -0.80
N VAL A 109 -16.30 -0.46 -1.16
CA VAL A 109 -17.42 -0.24 -2.07
C VAL A 109 -16.89 0.12 -3.45
N LEU A 110 -16.92 -0.84 -4.36
CA LEU A 110 -16.46 -0.65 -5.74
C LEU A 110 -17.65 -0.41 -6.66
N ALA A 111 -17.73 0.77 -7.26
CA ALA A 111 -18.77 1.12 -8.22
C ALA A 111 -18.19 1.17 -9.64
N PRO A 112 -18.69 0.36 -10.59
CA PRO A 112 -18.29 0.49 -11.98
C PRO A 112 -18.72 1.83 -12.57
N PHE A 113 -17.81 2.46 -13.30
CA PHE A 113 -18.00 3.70 -14.03
C PHE A 113 -17.66 3.46 -15.50
N ALA A 114 -18.66 3.55 -16.36
CA ALA A 114 -18.49 3.48 -17.81
C ALA A 114 -18.05 4.86 -18.30
N VAL A 115 -16.85 4.92 -18.85
CA VAL A 115 -16.29 6.14 -19.43
C VAL A 115 -16.80 6.27 -20.86
N ASP A 116 -17.21 7.48 -21.24
CA ASP A 116 -17.65 7.75 -22.62
C ASP A 116 -16.49 7.48 -23.59
N ASP A 117 -16.78 6.70 -24.64
CA ASP A 117 -15.82 6.23 -25.65
C ASP A 117 -14.55 5.59 -25.06
N GLY A 118 -14.66 4.95 -23.89
CA GLY A 118 -13.53 4.42 -23.15
C GLY A 118 -13.82 3.13 -22.38
N PRO A 119 -12.87 2.69 -21.52
CA PRO A 119 -13.03 1.49 -20.72
C PRO A 119 -14.01 1.70 -19.55
N THR A 120 -14.57 0.62 -19.04
CA THR A 120 -15.25 0.60 -17.74
C THR A 120 -14.21 0.44 -16.63
N VAL A 121 -14.22 1.37 -15.68
CA VAL A 121 -13.29 1.38 -14.54
C VAL A 121 -14.03 1.18 -13.23
N LEU A 122 -13.38 0.51 -12.27
CA LEU A 122 -13.90 0.40 -10.91
C LEU A 122 -13.47 1.63 -10.11
N VAL A 123 -14.44 2.36 -9.59
CA VAL A 123 -14.23 3.50 -8.69
C VAL A 123 -14.42 3.00 -7.26
N ASP A 124 -13.34 3.05 -6.47
CA ASP A 124 -13.43 2.87 -5.03
C ASP A 124 -14.13 4.08 -4.40
N ARG A 125 -15.28 3.82 -3.76
CA ARG A 125 -16.12 4.82 -3.07
C ARG A 125 -15.83 4.89 -1.57
N GLY A 126 -14.80 4.20 -1.10
CA GLY A 126 -14.45 4.07 0.30
C GLY A 126 -15.05 2.82 0.93
N TYR A 127 -15.06 2.79 2.26
CA TYR A 127 -15.46 1.63 3.03
C TYR A 127 -16.71 1.88 3.86
N VAL A 128 -17.47 0.82 4.09
CA VAL A 128 -18.57 0.77 5.05
C VAL A 128 -18.28 -0.28 6.11
N ARG A 129 -18.60 0.04 7.36
CA ARG A 129 -18.51 -0.93 8.46
C ARG A 129 -19.73 -1.87 8.39
N PRO A 130 -19.54 -3.18 8.66
CA PRO A 130 -20.66 -4.12 8.76
C PRO A 130 -21.63 -3.69 9.87
N GLU A 131 -22.93 -3.84 9.62
CA GLU A 131 -23.93 -3.86 10.68
C GLU A 131 -23.81 -5.16 11.50
N PRO A 132 -24.37 -5.21 12.73
CA PRO A 132 -24.34 -6.41 13.56
C PRO A 132 -24.81 -7.64 12.76
N GLY A 133 -23.98 -8.69 12.71
CA GLY A 133 -24.24 -9.88 11.88
C GLY A 133 -23.56 -9.89 10.51
N SER A 134 -22.59 -9.00 10.24
CA SER A 134 -21.88 -8.92 8.93
C SER A 134 -22.82 -8.51 7.78
N HIS A 135 -23.93 -7.85 8.12
CA HIS A 135 -24.85 -7.29 7.13
C HIS A 135 -24.22 -6.05 6.51
N VAL A 136 -24.36 -5.94 5.19
CA VAL A 136 -23.91 -4.75 4.46
C VAL A 136 -24.98 -3.69 4.66
N PRO A 137 -24.63 -2.50 5.22
CA PRO A 137 -25.59 -1.40 5.34
C PRO A 137 -26.06 -0.96 3.93
N PRO A 138 -27.30 -0.44 3.79
CA PRO A 138 -27.79 0.03 2.51
C PRO A 138 -26.88 1.14 1.95
N ILE A 139 -26.16 0.83 0.86
CA ILE A 139 -25.31 1.81 0.18
C ILE A 139 -26.18 2.53 -0.87
N PRO A 140 -26.32 3.86 -0.80
CA PRO A 140 -27.09 4.58 -1.81
C PRO A 140 -26.42 4.44 -3.18
N ALA A 141 -27.16 3.85 -4.11
CA ALA A 141 -26.81 3.84 -5.52
C ALA A 141 -26.58 5.28 -5.99
N ARG A 142 -25.45 5.54 -6.64
CA ARG A 142 -25.22 6.84 -7.25
C ARG A 142 -26.16 6.94 -8.44
N ARG A 143 -27.10 7.89 -8.39
CA ARG A 143 -28.05 8.16 -9.47
C ARG A 143 -27.25 8.46 -10.75
N SER A 144 -27.35 7.60 -11.76
CA SER A 144 -26.89 7.94 -13.10
C SER A 144 -27.72 9.13 -13.57
N ARG A 145 -27.07 10.19 -14.02
CA ARG A 145 -27.78 11.28 -14.69
C ARG A 145 -28.02 10.81 -16.14
N PRO A 146 -29.23 10.97 -16.69
CA PRO A 146 -29.49 10.66 -18.09
C PRO A 146 -28.70 11.59 -19.02
#